data_AF-A0A8H4GNN9-F1
#
_entry.id   AF-A0A8H4GNN9-F1
#
_cell.length_a   1.000
_cell.length_b   1.000
_cell.length_c   1.000
_cell.angle_alpha   90.00
_cell.angle_beta   90.00
_cell.angle_gamma   90.00
#
_symmetry.space_group_name_H-M   'P 1'
#
loop_
_entity.id
_entity.type
_entity.pdbx_description
1 polymer ?
#
loop_
_entity_poly.entity_id
_entity_poly.type
_entity_poly.pdbx_seq_one_letter_code
_entity_poly.pdbx_strand_id
1 'polypeptide(L)'
;MRDLIDQRKNTVPSIDDILLEDFPVLNTNYRQFFLGDNKQLSTRPLSQSLLISYDLEDRHGIAEFDYTFDKPARLIGLPKAVLYMSCEDRDDFTVFVICHSG
;
A
#
# COMPACT_ATOMS: atom_id res chain seq x y z
N MET A 1 -34.42 6.83 6.97
CA MET A 1 -33.51 6.62 5.80
C MET A 1 -33.06 7.95 5.17
N ARG A 2 -33.02 9.06 5.92
CA ARG A 2 -32.36 10.32 5.51
C ARG A 2 -31.22 10.69 6.47
N ASP A 3 -31.21 10.11 7.67
CA ASP A 3 -30.28 10.43 8.76
C ASP A 3 -28.90 9.75 8.64
N LEU A 4 -28.77 8.73 7.78
CA LEU A 4 -27.49 8.01 7.55
C LEU A 4 -26.57 8.71 6.54
N ILE A 5 -27.06 9.69 5.78
CA ILE A 5 -26.26 10.44 4.80
C ILE A 5 -25.53 11.61 5.47
N ASP A 6 -26.04 12.12 6.60
CA ASP A 6 -25.47 13.29 7.27
C ASP A 6 -24.22 12.98 8.11
N GLN A 7 -23.96 11.71 8.43
CA GLN A 7 -22.79 11.31 9.23
C GLN A 7 -21.46 11.32 8.44
N ARG A 8 -21.47 11.51 7.11
CA ARG A 8 -20.25 11.69 6.30
C ARG A 8 -19.78 13.15 6.17
N LYS A 9 -20.46 14.11 6.82
CA LYS A 9 -20.19 15.55 6.64
C LYS A 9 -19.06 16.15 7.49
N ASN A 10 -18.37 15.36 8.32
CA ASN A 10 -17.21 15.83 9.10
C ASN A 10 -15.85 15.52 8.45
N THR A 11 -15.84 15.14 7.18
CA THR A 11 -14.60 14.91 6.43
C THR A 11 -14.22 16.20 5.71
N VAL A 12 -13.02 16.72 5.96
CA VAL A 12 -12.42 17.75 5.12
C VAL A 12 -12.48 17.23 3.67
N PRO A 13 -13.03 18.00 2.71
CA PRO A 13 -13.13 17.53 1.33
C PRO A 13 -11.76 17.17 0.78
N SER A 14 -11.73 16.17 -0.12
CA SER A 14 -10.52 15.85 -0.90
C SER A 14 -10.03 17.11 -1.60
N ILE A 15 -8.71 17.32 -1.60
CA ILE A 15 -8.09 18.41 -2.34
C ILE A 15 -7.87 17.91 -3.77
N ASP A 16 -8.73 18.36 -4.67
CA ASP A 16 -8.72 18.01 -6.10
C ASP A 16 -8.16 19.19 -6.94
N ASP A 17 -7.93 18.96 -8.24
CA ASP A 17 -7.49 19.97 -9.23
C ASP A 17 -6.17 20.71 -8.92
N ILE A 18 -5.22 19.99 -8.33
CA ILE A 18 -3.91 20.56 -8.02
C ILE A 18 -3.07 20.66 -9.30
N LEU A 19 -2.81 21.89 -9.75
CA LEU A 19 -1.96 22.15 -10.91
C LEU A 19 -0.52 21.70 -10.62
N LEU A 20 -0.01 20.82 -11.48
CA LEU A 20 1.39 20.37 -11.49
C LEU A 20 2.00 20.81 -12.81
N GLU A 21 3.17 21.44 -12.75
CA GLU A 21 3.81 22.04 -13.93
C GLU A 21 4.39 21.00 -14.90
N ASP A 22 4.84 19.85 -14.39
CA ASP A 22 5.44 18.77 -15.20
C ASP A 22 5.36 17.40 -14.50
N PHE A 23 5.62 16.33 -15.25
CA PHE A 23 5.74 14.96 -14.78
C PHE A 23 7.06 14.30 -15.26
N PRO A 24 7.86 13.70 -14.37
CA PRO A 24 7.61 13.50 -12.94
C PRO A 24 7.71 14.81 -12.14
N VAL A 25 6.91 14.94 -11.08
CA VAL A 25 6.90 16.16 -10.25
C VAL A 25 8.25 16.33 -9.57
N LEU A 26 8.94 17.46 -9.81
CA LEU A 26 10.31 17.71 -9.36
C LEU A 26 10.51 17.54 -7.84
N ASN A 27 9.51 17.94 -7.05
CA ASN A 27 9.56 17.86 -5.58
C ASN A 27 8.91 16.58 -5.02
N THR A 28 8.86 15.50 -5.82
CA THR A 28 8.35 14.21 -5.36
C THR A 28 9.20 13.68 -4.22
N ASN A 29 8.57 13.46 -3.05
CA ASN A 29 9.22 12.80 -1.93
C ASN A 29 9.07 11.29 -2.09
N TYR A 30 10.09 10.63 -2.65
CA TYR A 30 10.13 9.17 -2.71
C TYR A 30 10.27 8.59 -1.31
N ARG A 31 9.32 7.75 -0.91
CA ARG A 31 9.32 7.05 0.37
C ARG A 31 9.49 5.57 0.13
N GLN A 32 10.39 4.97 0.92
CA GLN A 32 10.56 3.53 0.95
C GLN A 32 9.83 2.98 2.17
N PHE A 33 9.07 1.92 1.93
CA PHE A 33 8.44 1.11 2.96
C PHE A 33 8.98 -0.31 2.87
N PHE A 34 9.03 -0.98 4.01
CA PHE A 34 9.48 -2.37 4.14
C PHE A 34 8.33 -3.22 4.66
N LEU A 35 8.16 -4.43 4.11
CA LEU A 35 7.17 -5.38 4.59
C LEU A 35 7.54 -5.78 6.03
N GLY A 36 6.71 -5.40 7.00
CA GLY A 36 6.97 -5.51 8.43
C GLY A 36 6.27 -6.70 9.09
N ASP A 37 6.43 -6.78 10.41
CA ASP A 37 5.67 -7.71 11.25
C ASP A 37 4.24 -7.19 11.47
N ASN A 38 3.38 -8.07 12.00
CA ASN A 38 2.00 -7.73 12.38
C ASN A 38 1.17 -7.09 11.25
N LYS A 39 1.45 -7.45 9.99
CA LYS A 39 0.76 -6.91 8.80
C LYS A 39 0.91 -5.39 8.65
N GLN A 40 2.02 -4.81 9.09
CA GLN A 40 2.29 -3.38 8.93
C GLN A 40 3.46 -3.14 7.97
N LEU A 41 3.44 -2.00 7.27
CA LEU A 41 4.61 -1.48 6.59
C LEU A 41 5.48 -0.68 7.56
N SER A 42 6.79 -0.93 7.51
CA SER A 42 7.78 -0.17 8.27
C SER A 42 8.43 0.92 7.40
N THR A 43 8.75 2.07 8.01
CA THR A 43 9.52 3.15 7.38
C THR A 43 11.03 2.95 7.50
N ARG A 44 11.46 1.89 8.19
CA ARG A 44 12.86 1.51 8.39
C ARG A 44 13.07 0.03 8.04
N PRO A 45 14.26 -0.36 7.58
CA PRO A 45 14.58 -1.78 7.41
C PRO A 45 14.36 -2.55 8.71
N LEU A 46 13.90 -3.79 8.58
CA LEU A 46 13.77 -4.69 9.72
C LEU A 46 15.16 -5.16 10.18
N SER A 47 15.31 -5.36 11.49
CA SER A 47 16.53 -5.91 12.09
C SER A 47 16.69 -7.41 11.83
N GLN A 48 15.61 -8.10 11.49
CA GLN A 48 15.57 -9.54 11.24
C GLN A 48 14.75 -9.83 9.98
N SER A 49 15.13 -10.89 9.26
CA SER A 49 14.37 -11.39 8.12
C SER A 49 13.04 -11.97 8.60
N LEU A 50 11.97 -11.66 7.87
CA LEU A 50 10.65 -12.24 8.06
C LEU A 50 10.29 -13.09 6.84
N LEU A 51 9.64 -14.23 7.10
CA LEU A 51 9.02 -15.07 6.07
C LEU A 51 7.51 -15.01 6.28
N ILE A 52 6.78 -14.66 5.22
CA ILE A 52 5.32 -14.64 5.19
C ILE A 52 4.88 -15.55 4.06
N SER A 53 3.94 -16.43 4.35
CA SER A 53 3.43 -17.43 3.43
C SER A 53 1.91 -17.40 3.45
N TYR A 54 1.29 -17.69 2.32
CA TYR A 54 -0.16 -17.83 2.18
C TYR A 54 -0.45 -18.95 1.18
N ASP A 55 -1.63 -19.54 1.29
CA ASP A 55 -2.11 -20.59 0.38
C ASP A 55 -2.70 -19.95 -0.88
N LEU A 56 -2.29 -20.44 -2.06
CA LEU A 56 -2.80 -19.98 -3.35
C LEU A 56 -4.21 -20.51 -3.66
N GLU A 57 -4.63 -21.61 -3.01
CA GLU A 57 -5.97 -22.19 -3.18
C GLU A 57 -7.00 -21.56 -2.24
N ASP A 58 -6.55 -20.84 -1.21
CA ASP A 58 -7.44 -20.04 -0.37
C ASP A 58 -7.82 -18.75 -1.09
N ARG A 59 -9.12 -18.56 -1.34
CA ARG A 59 -9.67 -17.32 -1.92
C ARG A 59 -9.41 -16.07 -1.08
N HIS A 60 -9.03 -16.24 0.19
CA HIS A 60 -8.63 -15.17 1.10
C HIS A 60 -7.11 -15.13 1.35
N GLY A 61 -6.34 -15.99 0.68
CA GLY A 61 -4.89 -16.06 0.78
C GLY A 61 -4.22 -14.82 0.18
N ILE A 62 -3.79 -13.91 1.05
CA ILE A 62 -3.06 -12.70 0.67
C ILE A 62 -2.07 -12.31 1.78
N ALA A 63 -0.89 -11.84 1.37
CA ALA A 63 0.04 -11.13 2.25
C ALA A 63 -0.27 -9.62 2.18
N GLU A 64 -1.02 -9.14 3.17
CA GLU A 64 -1.48 -7.74 3.26
C GLU A 64 -0.69 -6.97 4.33
N PHE A 65 -0.38 -5.70 4.03
CA PHE A 65 0.38 -4.83 4.92
C PHE A 65 -0.16 -3.41 4.89
N ASP A 66 -0.46 -2.87 6.07
CA ASP A 66 -1.05 -1.56 6.23
C ASP A 66 -0.02 -0.49 6.63
N TYR A 67 -0.26 0.73 6.17
CA TYR A 67 0.39 1.94 6.69
C TYR A 67 -0.62 3.06 6.83
N THR A 68 -0.69 3.63 8.02
CA THR A 68 -1.50 4.83 8.27
C THR A 68 -0.59 6.05 8.22
N PHE A 69 -0.91 7.00 7.35
CA PHE A 69 -0.22 8.29 7.33
C PHE A 69 -0.68 9.16 8.49
N ASP A 70 0.27 9.76 9.22
CA ASP A 70 -0.03 10.67 10.34
C ASP A 70 -0.71 11.99 9.88
N LYS A 71 -0.67 12.26 8.59
CA LYS A 71 -1.27 13.44 7.96
C LYS A 71 -1.83 13.08 6.58
N PRO A 72 -2.81 13.84 6.07
CA PRO A 72 -3.27 13.68 4.69
C PRO A 72 -2.09 13.64 3.72
N ALA A 73 -2.07 12.60 2.90
CA ALA A 73 -0.98 12.31 1.97
C ALA A 73 -1.53 12.13 0.56
N ARG A 74 -0.67 12.41 -0.43
CA ARG A 74 -0.94 12.18 -1.85
C ARG A 74 0.13 11.27 -2.40
N LEU A 75 -0.28 10.19 -3.05
CA LEU A 75 0.61 9.32 -3.80
C LEU A 75 0.66 9.81 -5.24
N ILE A 76 1.86 9.96 -5.80
CA ILE A 76 2.06 10.38 -7.18
C ILE A 76 3.25 9.64 -7.79
N GLY A 77 3.16 9.36 -9.09
CA GLY A 77 4.19 8.63 -9.83
C GLY A 77 3.91 7.14 -9.89
N LEU A 78 4.94 6.39 -10.30
CA LEU A 78 4.88 4.95 -10.48
C LEU A 78 5.44 4.26 -9.23
N PRO A 79 4.64 3.51 -8.46
CA PRO A 79 5.16 2.73 -7.36
C PRO A 79 6.05 1.60 -7.89
N LYS A 80 7.08 1.26 -7.11
CA LYS A 80 8.00 0.15 -7.41
C LYS A 80 8.05 -0.80 -6.21
N ALA A 81 7.69 -2.06 -6.42
CA ALA A 81 7.84 -3.12 -5.44
C ALA A 81 9.11 -3.93 -5.73
N VAL A 82 9.85 -4.28 -4.69
CA VAL A 82 10.97 -5.22 -4.75
C VAL A 82 10.66 -6.34 -3.77
N LEU A 83 10.40 -7.54 -4.29
CA LEU A 83 9.95 -8.69 -3.52
C LEU A 83 10.95 -9.85 -3.66
N TYR A 84 11.21 -10.53 -2.56
CA TYR A 84 11.97 -11.78 -2.51
C TYR A 84 11.00 -12.89 -2.17
N MET A 85 10.78 -13.83 -3.09
CA MET A 85 9.69 -14.80 -3.01
C MET A 85 10.14 -16.16 -3.53
N SER A 86 9.46 -17.20 -3.08
CA SER A 86 9.63 -18.58 -3.54
C SER A 86 8.28 -19.31 -3.48
N CYS A 87 8.14 -20.35 -4.29
CA CYS A 87 7.07 -21.33 -4.22
C CYS A 87 7.73 -22.71 -4.26
N GLU A 88 7.41 -23.59 -3.32
CA GLU A 88 8.06 -24.93 -3.27
C GLU A 88 7.43 -25.91 -4.26
N ASP A 89 6.12 -25.78 -4.51
CA ASP A 89 5.35 -26.74 -5.29
C ASP A 89 5.38 -26.49 -6.80
N ARG A 90 5.86 -25.31 -7.23
CA ARG A 90 5.86 -24.84 -8.62
C ARG A 90 7.14 -24.10 -8.95
N ASP A 91 7.59 -24.23 -10.19
CA ASP A 91 8.76 -23.56 -10.74
C ASP A 91 8.45 -22.21 -11.41
N ASP A 92 7.16 -21.87 -11.56
CA ASP A 92 6.68 -20.59 -12.08
C ASP A 92 5.43 -20.14 -11.32
N PHE A 93 5.29 -18.83 -11.13
CA PHE A 93 4.12 -18.20 -10.52
C PHE A 93 4.00 -16.72 -10.92
N THR A 94 2.76 -16.24 -10.98
CA THR A 94 2.44 -14.83 -11.23
C THR A 94 2.07 -14.14 -9.93
N VAL A 95 2.63 -12.95 -9.70
CA VAL A 95 2.35 -12.16 -8.50
C VAL A 95 1.63 -10.87 -8.86
N PHE A 96 0.51 -10.63 -8.18
CA PHE A 96 -0.23 -9.39 -8.25
C PHE A 96 0.12 -8.54 -7.04
N VAL A 97 0.64 -7.33 -7.29
CA VAL A 97 0.92 -6.34 -6.24
C VAL A 97 -0.11 -5.22 -6.36
N ILE A 98 -0.91 -5.05 -5.33
CA ILE A 98 -2.00 -4.07 -5.29
C ILE A 98 -1.68 -3.05 -4.20
N CYS A 99 -1.69 -1.78 -4.56
CA CYS A 99 -1.72 -0.67 -3.61
C CYS A 99 -3.13 -0.09 -3.64
N HIS A 100 -3.84 -0.18 -2.51
CA HIS A 100 -5.18 0.39 -2.35
C HIS A 100 -5.22 1.25 -1.10
N SER A 101 -6.18 2.18 -1.06
CA SER A 101 -6.62 2.78 0.18
C SER A 101 -7.66 1.87 0.83
N GLY A 102 -7.58 1.68 2.14
CA GLY A 102 -8.66 1.10 2.95
C GLY A 102 -9.83 2.06 3.15
#